data_AF-A0A951P667-F1
#
_entry.id   AF-A0A951P667-F1
#
_cell.length_a   1.000
_cell.length_b   1.000
_cell.length_c   1.000
_cell.angle_alpha   90.00
_cell.angle_beta   90.00
_cell.angle_gamma   90.00
#
_symmetry.space_group_name_H-M   'P 1'
#
loop_
_entity.id
_entity.type
_entity.pdbx_description
1 polymer ?
#
loop_
_entity_poly.entity_id
_entity_poly.type
_entity_poly.pdbx_seq_one_letter_code
_entity_poly.pdbx_strand_id
1 'polypeptide(L)'
;MRVTLRRSIPAIAMSLFTIGNLSSVTALTAVLAGLGMLTLTQTASAFIVGGGYKASLEAYSFDDISATGTGLLGNANNSTSGNLNLGFAFNFFGVDYNQFRISSNGFLALGIQPASPPSNDARSLNLDLNNLNSSNAPIGPIIASFWDNLTFNGNGRDRAYYEVKQDNQGKKRLIVQWNKAGIPGTPGVAGDDRTITFQTVLFENSNDILLSYKDTFVSPGNASNNGSSATVGISDGSISGQRLQWSYNSAFSAYEPPQTGPTIRFRKYP
;
A
#
# COMPACT_ATOMS: atom_id res chain seq x y z
N MET A 1 -19.88 -64.35 -28.25
CA MET A 1 -18.72 -64.29 -27.34
C MET A 1 -18.50 -62.84 -26.94
N ARG A 2 -19.17 -62.37 -25.87
CA ARG A 2 -19.00 -61.01 -25.31
C ARG A 2 -18.05 -61.13 -24.13
N VAL A 3 -16.82 -60.67 -24.30
CA VAL A 3 -15.80 -60.64 -23.23
C VAL A 3 -15.95 -59.32 -22.49
N THR A 4 -16.43 -59.38 -21.26
CA THR A 4 -16.51 -58.26 -20.33
C THR A 4 -15.15 -58.06 -19.67
N LEU A 5 -14.39 -57.06 -20.09
CA LEU A 5 -13.14 -56.68 -19.41
C LEU A 5 -13.45 -55.79 -18.21
N ARG A 6 -13.39 -56.38 -17.00
CA ARG A 6 -13.32 -55.62 -15.74
C ARG A 6 -11.93 -54.99 -15.63
N ARG A 7 -11.83 -53.66 -15.67
CA ARG A 7 -10.62 -52.94 -15.28
C ARG A 7 -10.70 -52.59 -13.79
N SER A 8 -9.79 -53.17 -13.02
CA SER A 8 -9.52 -52.85 -11.62
C SER A 8 -8.90 -51.46 -11.50
N ILE A 9 -9.38 -50.66 -10.55
CA ILE A 9 -8.78 -49.37 -10.16
C ILE A 9 -7.80 -49.66 -9.02
N PRO A 10 -6.54 -49.19 -9.05
CA PRO A 10 -5.62 -49.37 -7.93
C PRO A 10 -5.97 -48.39 -6.79
N ALA A 11 -6.07 -48.91 -5.58
CA ALA A 11 -6.17 -48.12 -4.36
C ALA A 11 -4.80 -47.51 -4.02
N ILE A 12 -4.70 -46.19 -4.02
CA ILE A 12 -3.51 -45.48 -3.53
C ILE A 12 -3.70 -45.24 -2.03
N ALA A 13 -2.85 -45.89 -1.22
CA ALA A 13 -2.79 -45.65 0.21
C ALA A 13 -2.17 -44.28 0.48
N MET A 14 -2.89 -43.41 1.20
CA MET A 14 -2.43 -42.08 1.59
C MET A 14 -1.75 -42.17 2.97
N SER A 15 -0.42 -42.06 3.03
CA SER A 15 0.31 -41.96 4.29
C SER A 15 0.13 -40.55 4.88
N LEU A 16 -0.46 -40.48 6.08
CA LEU A 16 -0.58 -39.24 6.85
C LEU A 16 0.79 -38.93 7.48
N PHE A 17 1.48 -37.89 7.00
CA PHE A 17 2.60 -37.28 7.73
C PHE A 17 2.04 -36.30 8.75
N THR A 18 2.25 -36.57 10.03
CA THR A 18 1.95 -35.64 11.13
C THR A 18 3.08 -34.61 11.21
N ILE A 19 2.84 -33.37 10.78
CA ILE A 19 3.72 -32.23 11.08
C ILE A 19 3.15 -31.53 12.31
N GLY A 20 3.96 -31.45 13.37
CA GLY A 20 3.59 -30.86 14.65
C GLY A 20 3.29 -29.36 14.55
N ASN A 21 2.29 -28.95 15.34
CA ASN A 21 1.94 -27.59 15.73
C ASN A 21 1.94 -26.52 14.62
N LEU A 22 0.86 -26.49 13.83
CA LEU A 22 0.39 -25.27 13.18
C LEU A 22 -1.04 -24.94 13.66
N SER A 23 -1.13 -23.95 14.54
CA SER A 23 -2.40 -23.26 14.85
C SER A 23 -2.69 -22.22 13.76
N SER A 24 -3.09 -22.67 12.57
CA SER A 24 -3.81 -21.85 11.59
C SER A 24 -4.11 -22.65 10.31
N VAL A 25 -5.38 -23.05 10.17
CA VAL A 25 -6.15 -23.29 8.93
C VAL A 25 -5.31 -23.50 7.65
N THR A 26 -4.71 -24.68 7.49
CA THR A 26 -4.09 -25.11 6.21
C THR A 26 -4.45 -26.54 5.81
N ALA A 27 -5.49 -27.13 6.41
CA ALA A 27 -5.87 -28.52 6.14
C ALA A 27 -7.32 -28.67 5.66
N LEU A 28 -7.70 -28.07 4.51
CA LEU A 28 -8.82 -28.59 3.69
C LEU A 28 -8.95 -27.95 2.29
N THR A 29 -8.01 -28.14 1.37
CA THR A 29 -8.23 -27.77 -0.06
C THR A 29 -7.46 -28.67 -1.03
N ALA A 30 -7.72 -29.97 -1.02
CA ALA A 30 -7.16 -30.89 -2.03
C ALA A 30 -8.19 -31.86 -2.65
N VAL A 31 -9.50 -31.61 -2.52
CA VAL A 31 -10.53 -32.56 -3.03
C VAL A 31 -11.45 -31.98 -4.11
N LEU A 32 -11.49 -30.66 -4.38
CA LEU A 32 -12.48 -30.06 -5.31
C LEU A 32 -11.92 -29.37 -6.56
N ALA A 33 -10.70 -29.69 -7.01
CA ALA A 33 -10.16 -29.16 -8.28
C ALA A 33 -10.61 -29.93 -9.55
N GLY A 34 -11.43 -30.99 -9.40
CA GLY A 34 -11.72 -31.93 -10.48
C GLY A 34 -12.90 -31.59 -11.41
N LEU A 35 -13.70 -30.56 -11.14
CA LEU A 35 -14.92 -30.27 -11.92
C LEU A 35 -15.18 -28.76 -12.05
N GLY A 36 -14.31 -28.05 -12.77
CA GLY A 36 -14.69 -26.95 -13.69
C GLY A 36 -15.48 -25.72 -13.21
N MET A 37 -15.83 -25.55 -11.94
CA MET A 37 -16.36 -24.30 -11.39
C MET A 37 -16.04 -24.21 -9.90
N LEU A 38 -14.99 -23.46 -9.56
CA LEU A 38 -14.87 -22.89 -8.22
C LEU A 38 -14.04 -21.61 -8.32
N THR A 39 -14.71 -20.47 -8.47
CA THR A 39 -14.14 -19.19 -8.08
C THR A 39 -13.92 -19.23 -6.57
N LEU A 40 -12.73 -19.62 -6.15
CA LEU A 40 -12.31 -19.46 -4.76
C LEU A 40 -12.17 -17.95 -4.51
N THR A 41 -13.18 -17.34 -3.91
CA THR A 41 -13.02 -16.07 -3.20
C THR A 41 -12.12 -16.32 -2.00
N GLN A 42 -10.81 -16.37 -2.23
CA GLN A 42 -9.83 -16.43 -1.17
C GLN A 42 -9.56 -15.00 -0.70
N THR A 43 -10.19 -14.62 0.41
CA THR A 43 -9.55 -13.70 1.36
C THR A 43 -10.17 -13.95 2.72
N ALA A 44 -9.54 -14.82 3.52
CA ALA A 44 -9.51 -14.56 4.94
C ALA A 44 -8.91 -13.15 5.06
N SER A 45 -9.73 -12.17 5.46
CA SER A 45 -9.26 -10.78 5.52
C SER A 45 -8.19 -10.71 6.59
N ALA A 46 -6.92 -10.73 6.20
CA ALA A 46 -5.84 -10.34 7.09
C ALA A 46 -6.14 -8.91 7.52
N PHE A 47 -6.48 -8.75 8.80
CA PHE A 47 -6.69 -7.44 9.38
C PHE A 47 -5.70 -7.24 10.51
N ILE A 48 -5.12 -6.06 10.56
CA ILE A 48 -4.24 -5.64 11.65
C ILE A 48 -5.03 -4.58 12.40
N VAL A 49 -5.05 -4.68 13.73
CA VAL A 49 -5.66 -3.67 14.61
C VAL A 49 -4.56 -3.03 15.42
N GLY A 50 -4.59 -1.70 15.50
CA GLY A 50 -3.64 -0.94 16.29
C GLY A 50 -4.00 0.53 16.30
N GLY A 51 -3.88 1.15 17.46
CA GLY A 51 -4.03 2.59 17.60
C GLY A 51 -5.39 3.17 17.15
N GLY A 52 -6.49 2.47 17.40
CA GLY A 52 -7.83 2.91 16.96
C GLY A 52 -8.10 2.77 15.47
N TYR A 53 -7.26 2.04 14.72
CA TYR A 53 -7.49 1.68 13.32
C TYR A 53 -7.51 0.17 13.11
N LYS A 54 -8.26 -0.25 12.08
CA LYS A 54 -8.25 -1.59 11.48
C LYS A 54 -7.92 -1.48 10.00
N ALA A 55 -6.86 -2.14 9.55
CA ALA A 55 -6.52 -2.25 8.13
C ALA A 55 -7.16 -3.50 7.51
N SER A 56 -7.71 -3.40 6.31
CA SER A 56 -8.22 -4.54 5.53
C SER A 56 -8.07 -4.30 4.02
N LEU A 57 -8.11 -5.39 3.25
CA LEU A 57 -8.24 -5.30 1.79
C LEU A 57 -9.65 -4.84 1.40
N GLU A 58 -9.74 -4.10 0.31
CA GLU A 58 -10.98 -3.62 -0.31
C GLU A 58 -11.00 -3.95 -1.80
N ALA A 59 -12.18 -3.81 -2.41
CA ALA A 59 -12.29 -3.75 -3.86
C ALA A 59 -11.44 -2.61 -4.43
N TYR A 60 -10.86 -2.83 -5.62
CA TYR A 60 -10.06 -1.83 -6.31
C TYR A 60 -10.84 -0.53 -6.51
N SER A 61 -10.20 0.59 -6.17
CA SER A 61 -10.76 1.93 -6.35
C SER A 61 -9.63 2.93 -6.50
N PHE A 62 -9.54 3.56 -7.68
CA PHE A 62 -8.51 4.53 -8.02
C PHE A 62 -9.14 5.69 -8.80
N ASP A 63 -8.97 6.91 -8.32
CA ASP A 63 -9.50 8.12 -8.94
C ASP A 63 -8.37 8.90 -9.60
N ASP A 64 -8.16 8.71 -10.91
CA ASP A 64 -7.01 9.32 -11.60
C ASP A 64 -7.15 10.85 -11.67
N ILE A 65 -6.33 11.55 -10.90
CA ILE A 65 -6.28 13.01 -10.81
C ILE A 65 -5.09 13.61 -11.59
N SER A 66 -4.40 12.82 -12.42
CA SER A 66 -3.24 13.32 -13.20
C SER A 66 -3.60 14.45 -14.18
N ALA A 67 -4.88 14.54 -14.58
CA ALA A 67 -5.37 15.59 -15.48
C ALA A 67 -6.07 16.78 -14.76
N THR A 68 -6.49 16.60 -13.51
CA THR A 68 -7.34 17.57 -12.78
C THR A 68 -6.68 18.12 -11.52
N GLY A 69 -5.79 17.35 -10.90
CA GLY A 69 -5.13 17.70 -9.65
C GLY A 69 -4.06 18.77 -9.83
N THR A 70 -3.71 19.42 -8.71
CA THR A 70 -2.57 20.32 -8.66
C THR A 70 -1.28 19.50 -8.61
N GLY A 71 -0.44 19.64 -9.63
CA GLY A 71 0.84 18.95 -9.74
C GLY A 71 1.96 19.62 -8.95
N LEU A 72 2.78 18.82 -8.27
CA LEU A 72 3.93 19.24 -7.47
C LEU A 72 5.03 18.18 -7.46
N LEU A 73 6.23 18.55 -7.04
CA LEU A 73 7.40 17.64 -6.96
C LEU A 73 7.80 17.03 -8.32
N GLY A 74 7.54 17.72 -9.44
CA GLY A 74 8.09 17.33 -10.74
C GLY A 74 9.63 17.42 -10.71
N ASN A 75 10.31 16.43 -11.30
CA ASN A 75 11.78 16.28 -11.23
C ASN A 75 12.36 16.20 -9.81
N ALA A 76 11.53 15.96 -8.78
CA ALA A 76 11.99 15.89 -7.41
C ALA A 76 12.75 14.59 -7.09
N ASN A 77 13.67 14.68 -6.13
CA ASN A 77 14.31 13.55 -5.48
C ASN A 77 14.48 13.92 -4.00
N ASN A 78 14.04 13.05 -3.08
CA ASN A 78 14.09 13.30 -1.64
C ASN A 78 13.54 14.69 -1.24
N SER A 79 12.39 15.08 -1.80
CA SER A 79 11.82 16.41 -1.57
C SER A 79 10.42 16.31 -0.98
N THR A 80 10.04 17.31 -0.19
CA THR A 80 8.71 17.41 0.42
C THR A 80 8.07 18.71 0.01
N SER A 81 6.75 18.72 -0.21
CA SER A 81 5.99 19.94 -0.47
C SER A 81 6.02 20.91 0.72
N GLY A 82 5.63 22.16 0.46
CA GLY A 82 5.18 23.05 1.54
C GLY A 82 3.88 22.54 2.19
N ASN A 83 3.42 23.24 3.22
CA ASN A 83 2.15 22.90 3.89
C ASN A 83 0.98 23.15 2.94
N LEU A 84 0.12 22.15 2.80
CA LEU A 84 -1.10 22.16 2.00
C LEU A 84 -2.31 22.05 2.93
N ASN A 85 -3.41 22.73 2.60
CA ASN A 85 -4.64 22.67 3.40
C ASN A 85 -5.47 21.44 3.01
N LEU A 86 -5.95 20.69 4.00
CA LEU A 86 -6.85 19.53 3.80
C LEU A 86 -8.25 19.96 3.31
N GLY A 87 -8.70 21.16 3.71
CA GLY A 87 -10.05 21.66 3.41
C GLY A 87 -11.16 21.07 4.30
N PHE A 88 -10.78 20.23 5.27
CA PHE A 88 -11.61 19.65 6.33
C PHE A 88 -10.71 19.22 7.51
N ALA A 89 -11.30 18.95 8.68
CA ALA A 89 -10.59 18.38 9.82
C ALA A 89 -10.50 16.86 9.67
N PHE A 90 -9.30 16.31 9.76
CA PHE A 90 -9.04 14.87 9.71
C PHE A 90 -8.48 14.40 11.05
N ASN A 91 -9.25 13.58 11.77
CA ASN A 91 -8.84 13.03 13.06
C ASN A 91 -7.95 11.80 12.85
N PHE A 92 -6.67 11.92 13.17
CA PHE A 92 -5.67 10.87 13.02
C PHE A 92 -5.06 10.55 14.38
N PHE A 93 -5.22 9.31 14.84
CA PHE A 93 -4.79 8.86 16.18
C PHE A 93 -5.31 9.75 17.34
N GLY A 94 -6.52 10.32 17.19
CA GLY A 94 -7.15 11.16 18.21
C GLY A 94 -6.79 12.66 18.11
N VAL A 95 -5.90 13.05 17.20
CA VAL A 95 -5.52 14.45 16.97
C VAL A 95 -6.13 14.94 15.66
N ASP A 96 -6.72 16.15 15.68
CA ASP A 96 -7.27 16.77 14.49
C ASP A 96 -6.18 17.50 13.69
N TYR A 97 -6.09 17.19 12.40
CA TYR A 97 -5.21 17.85 11.45
C TYR A 97 -6.02 18.55 10.36
N ASN A 98 -5.56 19.74 9.95
CA ASN A 98 -6.15 20.53 8.86
C ASN A 98 -5.14 20.82 7.74
N GLN A 99 -3.90 20.37 7.88
CA GLN A 99 -2.82 20.56 6.94
C GLN A 99 -2.01 19.27 6.76
N PHE A 100 -1.41 19.14 5.58
CA PHE A 100 -0.59 18.00 5.21
C PHE A 100 0.57 18.44 4.31
N ARG A 101 1.54 17.55 4.14
CA ARG A 101 2.65 17.65 3.19
C ARG A 101 2.78 16.33 2.45
N ILE A 102 3.27 16.42 1.22
CA ILE A 102 3.52 15.27 0.34
C ILE A 102 5.02 15.11 0.20
N SER A 103 5.52 13.91 0.42
CA SER A 103 6.91 13.54 0.12
C SER A 103 7.02 12.92 -1.26
N SER A 104 8.10 13.19 -1.99
CA SER A 104 8.43 12.48 -3.23
C SER A 104 8.53 10.97 -2.99
N ASN A 105 8.90 10.59 -1.76
CA ASN A 105 9.20 9.22 -1.34
C ASN A 105 7.94 8.47 -0.88
N GLY A 106 6.76 8.82 -1.41
CA GLY A 106 5.55 8.00 -1.27
C GLY A 106 4.85 8.03 0.10
N PHE A 107 4.99 9.10 0.87
CA PHE A 107 4.26 9.26 2.13
C PHE A 107 3.66 10.67 2.30
N LEU A 108 2.63 10.75 3.13
CA LEU A 108 2.08 12.02 3.64
C LEU A 108 2.54 12.27 5.07
N ALA A 109 2.75 13.53 5.42
CA ALA A 109 2.94 13.98 6.79
C ALA A 109 1.85 14.99 7.17
N LEU A 110 1.19 14.80 8.31
CA LEU A 110 0.12 15.70 8.77
C LEU A 110 0.68 16.81 9.69
N GLY A 111 0.10 17.99 9.63
CA GLY A 111 0.49 19.14 10.47
C GLY A 111 1.83 19.82 10.08
N ILE A 112 2.24 20.77 10.94
CA ILE A 112 3.16 21.86 10.55
C ILE A 112 4.63 21.56 10.91
N GLN A 113 4.96 21.05 12.10
CA GLN A 113 6.36 20.82 12.54
C GLN A 113 6.46 19.90 13.77
N PRO A 114 7.63 19.27 14.01
CA PRO A 114 8.55 18.67 13.05
C PRO A 114 8.36 17.15 13.06
N ALA A 115 8.33 16.52 11.88
CA ALA A 115 8.19 15.06 11.86
C ALA A 115 8.42 14.37 10.52
N SER A 116 8.01 14.94 9.38
CA SER A 116 8.42 14.36 8.09
C SER A 116 9.95 14.27 8.07
N PRO A 117 10.57 13.13 7.69
CA PRO A 117 12.02 13.10 7.51
C PRO A 117 12.38 14.27 6.59
N PRO A 118 13.31 15.14 7.02
CA PRO A 118 13.73 16.24 6.19
C PRO A 118 14.33 15.68 4.90
N SER A 119 14.30 16.48 3.83
CA SER A 119 14.81 16.13 2.50
C SER A 119 16.28 15.65 2.46
N ASN A 120 17.00 15.75 3.57
CA ASN A 120 18.40 15.36 3.75
C ASN A 120 18.60 14.18 4.72
N ASP A 121 17.55 13.43 5.05
CA ASP A 121 17.63 12.30 5.98
C ASP A 121 17.94 10.96 5.28
N ALA A 122 18.73 10.10 5.94
CA ALA A 122 18.98 8.71 5.55
C ALA A 122 17.70 7.84 5.56
N ARG A 123 16.62 8.34 6.18
CA ARG A 123 15.22 7.86 6.06
C ARG A 123 14.59 8.07 4.67
N SER A 124 15.36 8.58 3.70
CA SER A 124 14.98 8.66 2.28
C SER A 124 14.64 7.30 1.66
N LEU A 125 15.09 6.20 2.26
CA LEU A 125 14.74 4.84 1.83
C LEU A 125 13.35 4.46 2.35
N ASN A 126 13.24 3.94 3.57
CA ASN A 126 11.98 3.58 4.21
C ASN A 126 12.22 3.41 5.73
N LEU A 127 11.21 2.95 6.48
CA LEU A 127 11.36 2.70 7.91
C LEU A 127 10.39 1.63 8.43
N ASP A 128 10.86 0.72 9.28
CA ASP A 128 9.99 -0.18 10.04
C ASP A 128 9.26 0.61 11.13
N LEU A 129 7.96 0.85 10.93
CA LEU A 129 7.13 1.58 11.89
C LEU A 129 7.06 0.82 13.22
N ASN A 130 7.18 -0.50 13.23
CA ASN A 130 7.16 -1.27 14.47
C ASN A 130 8.47 -1.18 15.27
N ASN A 131 9.53 -0.58 14.71
CA ASN A 131 10.85 -0.47 15.33
C ASN A 131 11.35 0.99 15.42
N LEU A 132 10.46 1.90 15.84
CA LEU A 132 10.84 3.28 16.13
C LEU A 132 11.62 3.38 17.44
N ASN A 133 12.71 4.13 17.43
CA ASN A 133 13.58 4.40 18.57
C ASN A 133 14.19 5.81 18.46
N SER A 134 15.02 6.21 19.42
CA SER A 134 15.58 7.57 19.48
C SER A 134 16.47 7.96 18.30
N SER A 135 16.95 7.00 17.50
CA SER A 135 17.78 7.28 16.33
C SER A 135 16.99 7.54 15.04
N ASN A 136 15.71 7.15 14.98
CA ASN A 136 14.90 7.23 13.76
C ASN A 136 13.54 7.95 13.95
N ALA A 137 13.23 8.35 15.18
CA ALA A 137 12.02 9.07 15.57
C ALA A 137 12.35 10.42 16.25
N PRO A 138 11.39 11.37 16.34
CA PRO A 138 10.05 11.28 15.79
C PRO A 138 10.04 11.37 14.26
N ILE A 139 9.12 10.60 13.67
CA ILE A 139 8.72 10.73 12.26
C ILE A 139 7.38 11.46 12.12
N GLY A 140 6.76 11.77 13.29
CA GLY A 140 5.40 12.24 13.54
C GLY A 140 4.31 11.64 12.66
N PRO A 141 3.17 12.34 12.50
CA PRO A 141 1.97 11.73 11.97
C PRO A 141 2.13 11.49 10.47
N ILE A 142 2.37 10.23 10.11
CA ILE A 142 2.65 9.82 8.74
C ILE A 142 1.66 8.79 8.22
N ILE A 143 1.43 8.89 6.92
CA ILE A 143 0.72 7.89 6.11
C ILE A 143 1.71 7.41 5.06
N ALA A 144 2.41 6.31 5.35
CA ALA A 144 3.34 5.65 4.45
C ALA A 144 2.53 4.88 3.41
N SER A 145 2.39 5.49 2.23
CA SER A 145 1.53 4.97 1.16
C SER A 145 2.32 3.97 0.32
N PHE A 146 3.54 4.33 -0.04
CA PHE A 146 4.57 3.45 -0.58
C PHE A 146 5.89 4.10 -0.19
N TRP A 147 6.21 4.12 1.10
CA TRP A 147 7.40 4.83 1.54
C TRP A 147 8.64 4.06 1.13
N ASP A 148 9.30 4.58 0.10
CA ASP A 148 10.52 4.05 -0.49
C ASP A 148 11.37 5.21 -1.04
N ASN A 149 12.60 4.92 -1.48
CA ASN A 149 13.43 5.86 -2.22
C ASN A 149 12.85 6.09 -3.61
N LEU A 150 11.89 7.02 -3.73
CA LEU A 150 11.26 7.35 -5.00
C LEU A 150 11.80 8.65 -5.56
N THR A 151 11.72 8.78 -6.88
CA THR A 151 12.13 9.99 -7.57
C THR A 151 11.29 10.26 -8.81
N PHE A 152 11.09 11.54 -9.08
CA PHE A 152 10.47 12.05 -10.30
C PHE A 152 11.51 12.60 -11.29
N ASN A 153 12.80 12.51 -10.98
CA ASN A 153 13.87 12.94 -11.88
C ASN A 153 14.10 11.89 -12.97
N GLY A 154 14.01 12.25 -14.25
CA GLY A 154 14.39 11.38 -15.36
C GLY A 154 13.24 11.10 -16.33
N ASN A 155 13.57 10.52 -17.48
CA ASN A 155 12.60 10.29 -18.56
C ASN A 155 11.50 9.31 -18.14
N GLY A 156 10.28 9.51 -18.65
CA GLY A 156 9.13 8.65 -18.37
C GLY A 156 8.47 8.89 -17.00
N ARG A 157 9.13 9.62 -16.09
CA ARG A 157 8.59 10.00 -14.80
C ARG A 157 7.75 11.26 -14.90
N ASP A 158 6.80 11.42 -13.98
CA ASP A 158 5.94 12.60 -13.93
C ASP A 158 6.09 13.35 -12.61
N ARG A 159 5.10 13.27 -11.71
CA ARG A 159 5.05 14.08 -10.49
C ARG A 159 3.99 13.55 -9.51
N ALA A 160 3.91 14.16 -8.33
CA ALA A 160 2.79 13.96 -7.43
C ALA A 160 1.67 14.98 -7.72
N TYR A 161 0.42 14.56 -7.57
CA TYR A 161 -0.78 15.40 -7.69
C TYR A 161 -1.59 15.34 -6.42
N TYR A 162 -2.32 16.42 -6.11
CA TYR A 162 -3.37 16.38 -5.11
C TYR A 162 -4.63 17.11 -5.56
N GLU A 163 -5.76 16.66 -5.05
CA GLU A 163 -7.06 17.29 -5.30
C GLU A 163 -7.99 17.05 -4.10
N VAL A 164 -8.73 18.06 -3.68
CA VAL A 164 -9.83 17.91 -2.72
C VAL A 164 -11.14 17.89 -3.49
N LYS A 165 -11.78 16.71 -3.55
CA LYS A 165 -13.09 16.54 -4.20
C LYS A 165 -14.19 16.57 -3.17
N GLN A 166 -15.35 17.09 -3.56
CA GLN A 166 -16.57 17.08 -2.76
C GLN A 166 -17.64 16.27 -3.51
N ASP A 167 -18.32 15.37 -2.82
CA ASP A 167 -19.47 14.64 -3.38
C ASP A 167 -20.76 15.47 -3.34
N ASN A 168 -21.82 14.93 -3.94
CA ASN A 168 -23.14 15.58 -3.98
C ASN A 168 -23.81 15.73 -2.61
N GLN A 169 -23.29 15.06 -1.57
CA GLN A 169 -23.76 15.16 -0.18
C GLN A 169 -22.94 16.19 0.62
N GLY A 170 -21.98 16.87 -0.02
CA GLY A 170 -21.10 17.84 0.63
C GLY A 170 -19.90 17.23 1.35
N LYS A 171 -19.71 15.90 1.28
CA LYS A 171 -18.58 15.24 1.95
C LYS A 171 -17.33 15.36 1.08
N LYS A 172 -16.23 15.77 1.71
CA LYS A 172 -14.94 15.95 1.06
C LYS A 172 -14.05 14.72 1.19
N ARG A 173 -13.16 14.57 0.23
CA ARG A 173 -12.02 13.67 0.30
C ARG A 173 -10.79 14.34 -0.29
N LEU A 174 -9.67 14.23 0.41
CA LEU A 174 -8.37 14.55 -0.17
C LEU A 174 -7.90 13.32 -0.95
N ILE A 175 -7.45 13.53 -2.18
CA ILE A 175 -6.79 12.54 -3.01
C ILE A 175 -5.37 13.01 -3.25
N VAL A 176 -4.39 12.15 -3.02
CA VAL A 176 -2.97 12.36 -3.38
C VAL A 176 -2.51 11.20 -4.25
N GLN A 177 -1.98 11.49 -5.43
CA GLN A 177 -1.52 10.51 -6.40
C GLN A 177 -0.03 10.72 -6.67
N TRP A 178 0.77 9.67 -6.52
CA TRP A 178 2.13 9.63 -7.08
C TRP A 178 2.01 9.03 -8.47
N ASN A 179 2.14 9.85 -9.51
CA ASN A 179 1.98 9.44 -10.89
C ASN A 179 3.33 9.18 -11.51
N LYS A 180 3.55 7.95 -12.02
CA LYS A 180 4.81 7.56 -12.63
C LYS A 180 6.04 7.94 -11.79
N ALA A 181 6.06 7.53 -10.52
CA ALA A 181 7.22 7.68 -9.64
C ALA A 181 8.25 6.59 -9.95
N GLY A 182 9.52 6.94 -10.15
CA GLY A 182 10.58 5.96 -10.41
C GLY A 182 11.34 5.54 -9.17
N ILE A 183 12.01 4.40 -9.25
CA ILE A 183 12.92 3.89 -8.20
C ILE A 183 14.38 4.04 -8.68
N PRO A 184 15.27 4.75 -7.95
CA PRO A 184 16.68 4.91 -8.31
C PRO A 184 17.41 3.57 -8.45
N GLY A 185 18.52 3.58 -9.21
CA GLY A 185 19.37 2.39 -9.34
C GLY A 185 18.78 1.27 -10.20
N THR A 186 17.65 1.51 -10.87
CA THR A 186 17.06 0.61 -11.87
C THR A 186 17.30 1.21 -13.27
N PRO A 187 18.41 0.90 -13.98
CA PRO A 187 18.76 1.58 -15.24
C PRO A 187 17.78 1.19 -16.35
N GLY A 188 16.88 2.09 -16.74
CA GLY A 188 15.81 1.85 -17.72
C GLY A 188 16.29 1.08 -18.96
N VAL A 189 15.50 0.11 -19.43
CA VAL A 189 15.61 -0.35 -20.83
C VAL A 189 14.69 0.56 -21.65
N ALA A 190 15.05 0.84 -22.91
CA ALA A 190 14.21 1.65 -23.79
C ALA A 190 12.79 1.05 -23.87
N GLY A 191 11.78 1.86 -23.54
CA GLY A 191 10.36 1.45 -23.53
C GLY A 191 9.80 1.01 -22.18
N ASP A 192 10.62 1.00 -21.12
CA ASP A 192 10.19 0.71 -19.74
C ASP A 192 10.40 1.97 -18.88
N ASP A 193 9.30 2.65 -18.55
CA ASP A 193 9.33 3.86 -17.73
C ASP A 193 9.75 3.54 -16.28
N ARG A 194 9.74 2.25 -15.87
CA ARG A 194 10.15 1.76 -14.53
C ARG A 194 9.58 2.58 -13.40
N THR A 195 8.29 2.83 -13.52
CA THR A 195 7.55 3.66 -12.60
C THR A 195 6.46 2.90 -11.91
N ILE A 196 6.05 3.41 -10.77
CA ILE A 196 4.90 2.98 -10.03
C ILE A 196 3.88 4.13 -9.97
N THR A 197 2.61 3.77 -9.87
CA THR A 197 1.50 4.71 -9.73
C THR A 197 0.56 4.24 -8.63
N PHE A 198 0.41 5.05 -7.59
CA PHE A 198 -0.41 4.74 -6.43
C PHE A 198 -1.03 6.00 -5.84
N GLN A 199 -2.01 5.81 -4.96
CA GLN A 199 -2.87 6.87 -4.46
C GLN A 199 -3.23 6.67 -3.00
N THR A 200 -3.35 7.79 -2.31
CA THR A 200 -3.88 7.89 -0.95
C THR A 200 -5.12 8.76 -0.94
N VAL A 201 -6.16 8.30 -0.27
CA VAL A 201 -7.41 9.04 -0.10
C VAL A 201 -7.74 9.17 1.39
N LEU A 202 -7.96 10.40 1.85
CA LEU A 202 -8.43 10.71 3.21
C LEU A 202 -9.89 11.14 3.13
N PHE A 203 -10.76 10.51 3.92
CA PHE A 203 -12.21 10.77 3.90
C PHE A 203 -12.62 11.65 5.07
N GLU A 204 -13.33 12.75 4.78
CA GLU A 204 -13.96 13.60 5.79
C GLU A 204 -14.99 12.79 6.61
N ASN A 205 -15.14 13.14 7.88
CA ASN A 205 -16.04 12.54 8.88
C ASN A 205 -15.70 11.10 9.31
N SER A 206 -15.48 10.17 8.38
CA SER A 206 -15.10 8.79 8.78
C SER A 206 -13.66 8.71 9.29
N ASN A 207 -12.80 9.64 8.83
CA ASN A 207 -11.37 9.64 9.10
C ASN A 207 -10.66 8.36 8.62
N ASP A 208 -11.26 7.70 7.62
CA ASP A 208 -10.67 6.55 6.97
C ASP A 208 -9.54 6.97 6.03
N ILE A 209 -8.63 6.02 5.80
CA ILE A 209 -7.53 6.16 4.85
C ILE A 209 -7.63 5.00 3.86
N LEU A 210 -7.60 5.30 2.57
CA LEU A 210 -7.51 4.30 1.50
C LEU A 210 -6.18 4.46 0.78
N LEU A 211 -5.44 3.36 0.65
CA LEU A 211 -4.26 3.26 -0.20
C LEU A 211 -4.62 2.36 -1.39
N SER A 212 -4.42 2.84 -2.62
CA SER A 212 -4.71 2.08 -3.84
C SER A 212 -3.53 2.11 -4.80
N TYR A 213 -3.20 0.96 -5.38
CA TYR A 213 -2.01 0.78 -6.19
C TYR A 213 -2.39 0.39 -7.63
N LYS A 214 -2.40 1.36 -8.55
CA LYS A 214 -2.66 1.13 -9.97
C LYS A 214 -1.53 0.34 -10.63
N ASP A 215 -0.30 0.74 -10.33
CA ASP A 215 0.91 0.10 -10.85
C ASP A 215 2.00 0.08 -9.76
N THR A 216 2.56 -1.10 -9.53
CA THR A 216 3.63 -1.42 -8.58
C THR A 216 4.66 -2.35 -9.22
N PHE A 217 4.51 -2.65 -10.51
CA PHE A 217 5.41 -3.52 -11.23
C PHE A 217 6.42 -2.67 -12.00
N VAL A 218 7.68 -2.76 -11.59
CA VAL A 218 8.75 -1.95 -12.17
C VAL A 218 9.29 -2.62 -13.43
N SER A 219 9.76 -3.87 -13.32
CA SER A 219 10.28 -4.66 -14.44
C SER A 219 10.42 -6.13 -14.05
N PRO A 220 10.51 -7.09 -14.99
CA PRO A 220 10.79 -8.49 -14.66
C PRO A 220 12.07 -8.63 -13.82
N GLY A 221 12.01 -9.41 -12.73
CA GLY A 221 13.15 -9.68 -11.84
C GLY A 221 13.59 -8.51 -10.95
N ASN A 222 12.87 -7.38 -10.95
CA ASN A 222 13.21 -6.25 -10.09
C ASN A 222 12.93 -6.53 -8.62
N ALA A 223 13.90 -6.25 -7.75
CA ALA A 223 13.84 -6.51 -6.31
C ALA A 223 12.93 -5.53 -5.54
N SER A 224 12.39 -4.50 -6.18
CA SER A 224 11.43 -3.54 -5.62
C SER A 224 10.00 -3.75 -6.11
N ASN A 225 9.76 -4.75 -6.97
CA ASN A 225 8.42 -5.06 -7.47
C ASN A 225 7.43 -5.26 -6.33
N ASN A 226 6.22 -4.72 -6.51
CA ASN A 226 5.09 -4.91 -5.62
C ASN A 226 5.38 -4.47 -4.17
N GLY A 227 6.23 -3.46 -3.96
CA GLY A 227 6.51 -2.92 -2.62
C GLY A 227 7.46 -3.75 -1.77
N SER A 228 8.25 -4.63 -2.39
CA SER A 228 9.26 -5.46 -1.70
C SER A 228 10.32 -4.67 -0.94
N SER A 229 10.52 -3.39 -1.26
CA SER A 229 11.41 -2.47 -0.55
C SER A 229 10.67 -1.34 0.18
N ALA A 230 9.34 -1.34 0.18
CA ALA A 230 8.55 -0.22 0.70
C ALA A 230 8.06 -0.45 2.14
N THR A 231 7.80 0.65 2.85
CA THR A 231 6.93 0.67 4.03
C THR A 231 5.53 1.09 3.62
N VAL A 232 4.53 0.34 4.09
CA VAL A 232 3.11 0.68 3.97
C VAL A 232 2.47 0.65 5.35
N GLY A 233 1.84 1.76 5.74
CA GLY A 233 1.18 1.86 7.04
C GLY A 233 0.95 3.28 7.50
N ILE A 234 0.54 3.39 8.76
CA ILE A 234 0.23 4.66 9.42
C ILE A 234 0.90 4.71 10.80
N SER A 235 1.35 5.90 11.22
CA SER A 235 1.93 6.09 12.56
C SER A 235 1.71 7.52 13.05
N ASP A 236 1.49 7.70 14.35
CA ASP A 236 1.59 9.03 14.99
C ASP A 236 3.04 9.52 15.10
N GLY A 237 3.99 8.63 14.78
CA GLY A 237 5.42 8.83 14.64
C GLY A 237 6.20 9.08 15.91
N SER A 238 5.62 8.82 17.08
CA SER A 238 6.33 8.81 18.35
C SER A 238 6.83 7.40 18.69
N ILE A 239 7.94 7.30 19.44
CA ILE A 239 8.57 6.02 19.81
C ILE A 239 7.59 5.10 20.55
N SER A 240 6.80 5.67 21.46
CA SER A 240 5.81 4.93 22.27
C SER A 240 4.37 5.09 21.78
N GLY A 241 4.18 5.63 20.58
CA GLY A 241 2.86 5.94 20.07
C GLY A 241 2.23 4.88 19.20
N GLN A 242 1.08 5.26 18.67
CA GLN A 242 0.19 4.42 17.89
C GLN A 242 0.67 4.29 16.45
N ARG A 243 0.50 3.08 15.90
CA ARG A 243 0.85 2.76 14.52
C ARG A 243 0.15 1.51 14.05
N LEU A 244 0.09 1.37 12.73
CA LEU A 244 -0.39 0.19 12.04
C LEU A 244 0.40 -0.01 10.75
N GLN A 245 1.34 -0.95 10.77
CA GLN A 245 2.13 -1.32 9.60
C GLN A 245 1.45 -2.46 8.85
N TRP A 246 1.17 -2.26 7.57
CA TRP A 246 0.68 -3.30 6.67
C TRP A 246 1.83 -4.16 6.15
N SER A 247 2.90 -3.52 5.67
CA SER A 247 4.11 -4.19 5.20
C SER A 247 5.34 -3.31 5.40
N TYR A 248 6.49 -3.97 5.52
CA TYR A 248 7.82 -3.36 5.49
C TYR A 248 8.75 -4.35 4.80
N ASN A 249 9.44 -3.89 3.75
CA ASN A 249 10.34 -4.73 2.94
C ASN A 249 9.72 -6.08 2.56
N SER A 250 8.45 -6.05 2.14
CA SER A 250 7.67 -7.25 1.84
C SER A 250 6.70 -6.97 0.70
N ALA A 251 6.82 -7.77 -0.36
CA ALA A 251 6.02 -7.60 -1.56
C ALA A 251 4.55 -7.94 -1.29
N PHE A 252 3.65 -7.19 -1.92
CA PHE A 252 2.27 -7.60 -2.10
C PHE A 252 2.21 -8.84 -3.00
N SER A 253 1.13 -9.61 -2.87
CA SER A 253 0.74 -10.56 -3.90
C SER A 253 0.54 -9.83 -5.22
N ALA A 254 0.89 -10.47 -6.33
CA ALA A 254 0.60 -9.93 -7.66
C ALA A 254 -0.92 -9.88 -7.89
N TYR A 255 -1.38 -8.84 -8.57
CA TYR A 255 -2.76 -8.67 -9.00
C TYR A 255 -2.84 -8.67 -10.53
N GLU A 256 -3.97 -9.15 -11.04
CA GLU A 256 -4.31 -9.02 -12.46
C GLU A 256 -4.88 -7.62 -12.76
N PRO A 257 -4.72 -7.11 -14.00
CA PRO A 257 -5.31 -5.85 -14.42
C PRO A 257 -6.79 -5.72 -14.01
N PRO A 258 -7.24 -4.53 -13.56
CA PRO A 258 -6.67 -3.21 -13.85
C PRO A 258 -5.65 -2.67 -12.82
N GLN A 259 -5.22 -3.47 -11.84
CA GLN A 259 -4.24 -3.07 -10.81
C GLN A 259 -3.12 -4.11 -10.73
N THR A 260 -1.92 -3.73 -10.29
CA THR A 260 -0.85 -4.69 -9.97
C THR A 260 -0.55 -4.80 -8.48
N GLY A 261 -1.21 -3.98 -7.66
CA GLY A 261 -1.13 -4.01 -6.20
C GLY A 261 -2.52 -4.00 -5.55
N PRO A 262 -2.59 -4.04 -4.21
CA PRO A 262 -3.86 -4.13 -3.49
C PRO A 262 -4.67 -2.82 -3.48
N THR A 263 -5.83 -2.85 -2.85
CA THR A 263 -6.43 -1.65 -2.27
C THR A 263 -6.63 -1.92 -0.78
N ILE A 264 -6.06 -1.07 0.08
CA ILE A 264 -5.99 -1.25 1.53
C ILE A 264 -6.73 -0.09 2.19
N ARG A 265 -7.68 -0.40 3.08
CA ARG A 265 -8.39 0.62 3.85
C ARG A 265 -8.11 0.49 5.33
N PHE A 266 -7.66 1.59 5.92
CA PHE A 266 -7.53 1.78 7.35
C PHE A 266 -8.79 2.47 7.83
N ARG A 267 -9.66 1.71 8.49
CA ARG A 267 -10.88 2.24 9.10
C ARG A 267 -10.65 2.58 10.55
N LYS A 268 -11.17 3.72 10.99
CA LYS A 268 -11.21 4.02 12.42
C LYS A 268 -12.13 3.00 13.10
N TYR A 269 -11.65 2.36 14.15
CA TYR A 269 -12.42 1.44 14.98
C TYR A 269 -12.66 2.09 16.34
N PRO A 270 -13.90 2.03 16.90
CA PRO A 270 -14.24 2.61 18.19
C PRO A 270 -13.46 2.00 19.36
#